data_AF-A0A849TNR4-F1
#
_entry.id   AF-A0A849TNR4-F1
#
_cell.length_a   1.000
_cell.length_b   1.000
_cell.length_c   1.000
_cell.angle_alpha   90.00
_cell.angle_beta   90.00
_cell.angle_gamma   90.00
#
_symmetry.space_group_name_H-M   'P 1'
#
loop_
_entity.id
_entity.type
_entity.pdbx_description
1 polymer ?
#
loop_
_entity_poly.entity_id
_entity_poly.type
_entity_poly.pdbx_seq_one_letter_code
_entity_poly.pdbx_strand_id
1 'polypeptide(L)'
;MRNLVLRTFRPIKSATSVAVCLLAAGNLSAAGPVLTSTTINEIVAGSTVHIDTPLGITLPMTFEADGTVRGSAGKVLSFYMEAESDHGRWWVADNKLCQKWRKWFESKPNCLSLQREGAKYAWVRDDGKTGTASIITRPTPSIMANIEQKPEPMPRLNSLGGPVISTPSPTPAPIASIAVKPAPIVVQQKPVAKVLTSHVPGITAPTPAKAPITVVTEVPSPSMPRGIIYRVVNVAANDTLNLRSAPNTTAAVVSFVPHQARGLVMVGECTGVWCPMSHGGKSGWVHRTYLALEPMIASSAR
;
A
#
# COMPACT_ATOMS: atom_id res chain seq x y z
N MET A 1 7.04 -23.14 -80.78
CA MET A 1 8.17 -23.10 -81.74
C MET A 1 8.91 -21.77 -81.58
N ARG A 2 10.23 -21.86 -81.35
CA ARG A 2 11.33 -20.97 -81.82
C ARG A 2 11.19 -19.44 -81.61
N ASN A 3 12.01 -18.87 -80.72
CA ASN A 3 13.25 -18.10 -80.97
C ASN A 3 12.99 -16.59 -81.22
N LEU A 4 13.34 -15.70 -80.30
CA LEU A 4 14.66 -15.08 -80.03
C LEU A 4 14.94 -13.87 -80.95
N VAL A 5 14.88 -12.64 -80.42
CA VAL A 5 15.72 -11.52 -80.85
C VAL A 5 16.16 -10.69 -79.64
N LEU A 6 17.45 -10.35 -79.67
CA LEU A 6 18.32 -9.76 -78.66
C LEU A 6 18.36 -8.21 -78.69
N ARG A 7 18.82 -7.66 -77.55
CA ARG A 7 19.49 -6.34 -77.33
C ARG A 7 18.54 -5.13 -77.27
N THR A 8 18.63 -4.25 -76.28
CA THR A 8 19.84 -3.46 -75.95
C THR A 8 20.01 -3.15 -74.46
N PHE A 9 21.27 -3.23 -74.02
CA PHE A 9 21.79 -2.74 -72.74
C PHE A 9 21.61 -1.22 -72.58
N ARG A 10 21.18 -0.76 -71.40
CA ARG A 10 21.51 0.57 -70.85
C ARG A 10 22.12 0.39 -69.46
N PRO A 11 23.30 0.96 -69.17
CA PRO A 11 23.97 0.81 -67.89
C PRO A 11 23.75 2.03 -66.97
N ILE A 12 23.96 1.82 -65.66
CA ILE A 12 24.37 2.81 -64.62
C ILE A 12 23.21 3.73 -64.15
N LYS A 13 22.78 3.74 -62.88
CA LYS A 13 23.54 3.93 -61.62
C LYS A 13 22.88 3.20 -60.45
N SER A 14 23.64 2.28 -59.84
CA SER A 14 23.36 1.77 -58.49
C SER A 14 23.67 2.86 -57.48
N ALA A 15 22.66 3.36 -56.78
CA ALA A 15 22.82 4.04 -55.51
C ALA A 15 22.23 3.12 -54.44
N THR A 16 22.97 2.06 -54.09
CA THR A 16 22.71 1.26 -52.90
C THR A 16 22.98 2.13 -51.69
N SER A 17 21.93 2.79 -51.19
CA SER A 17 21.93 3.43 -49.89
C SER A 17 21.92 2.32 -48.84
N VAL A 18 23.10 1.97 -48.31
CA VAL A 18 23.21 1.11 -47.13
C VAL A 18 22.71 1.93 -45.95
N ALA A 19 21.43 1.78 -45.63
CA ALA A 19 20.88 2.25 -44.37
C ALA A 19 21.51 1.38 -43.26
N VAL A 20 22.59 1.89 -42.66
CA VAL A 20 23.12 1.35 -41.41
C VAL A 20 22.08 1.63 -40.33
N CYS A 21 21.20 0.65 -40.12
CA CYS A 21 20.30 0.65 -38.99
C CYS A 21 21.17 0.44 -37.74
N LEU A 22 21.54 1.54 -37.07
CA LEU A 22 22.06 1.52 -35.72
C LEU A 22 21.02 0.83 -34.84
N LEU A 23 21.18 -0.48 -34.63
CA LEU A 23 20.51 -1.20 -33.56
C LEU A 23 21.06 -0.62 -32.27
N ALA A 24 20.33 0.33 -31.68
CA ALA A 24 20.49 0.62 -30.28
C ALA A 24 20.24 -0.71 -29.55
N ALA A 25 21.31 -1.32 -29.02
CA ALA A 25 21.20 -2.38 -28.04
C ALA A 25 20.58 -1.77 -26.79
N GLY A 26 19.27 -1.59 -26.80
CA GLY A 26 18.50 -1.39 -25.59
C GLY A 26 18.75 -2.62 -24.74
N ASN A 27 19.32 -2.42 -23.54
CA ASN A 27 19.28 -3.44 -22.51
C ASN A 27 17.79 -3.66 -22.16
N LEU A 28 17.10 -4.50 -22.93
CA LEU A 28 15.83 -5.06 -22.49
C LEU A 28 16.18 -5.95 -21.30
N SER A 29 15.97 -5.42 -20.09
CA SER A 29 15.86 -6.27 -18.91
C SER A 29 14.70 -7.21 -19.17
N ALA A 30 15.01 -8.43 -19.61
CA ALA A 30 14.00 -9.44 -19.86
C ALA A 30 13.39 -9.81 -18.50
N ALA A 31 12.19 -9.31 -18.22
CA ALA A 31 11.42 -9.75 -17.08
C ALA A 31 11.23 -11.28 -17.20
N GLY A 32 11.57 -12.03 -16.13
CA GLY A 32 11.60 -13.50 -16.16
C GLY A 32 10.21 -14.12 -16.41
N PRO A 33 10.04 -15.44 -16.51
CA PRO A 33 8.69 -16.01 -16.62
C PRO A 33 7.85 -15.70 -15.37
N VAL A 34 6.51 -15.71 -15.53
CA VAL A 34 5.58 -15.68 -14.39
C VAL A 34 5.85 -16.89 -13.50
N LEU A 35 5.90 -16.68 -12.19
CA LEU A 35 6.21 -17.72 -11.21
C LEU A 35 5.11 -18.78 -11.15
N THR A 36 5.52 -20.03 -10.93
CA THR A 36 4.59 -21.15 -10.78
C THR A 36 4.04 -21.24 -9.35
N SER A 37 2.92 -21.95 -9.17
CA SER A 37 2.33 -22.17 -7.84
C SER A 37 3.33 -22.77 -6.83
N THR A 38 4.15 -23.73 -7.26
CA THR A 38 5.17 -24.36 -6.41
C THR A 38 6.19 -23.34 -5.95
N THR A 39 6.75 -22.57 -6.89
CA THR A 39 7.75 -21.53 -6.58
C THR A 39 7.18 -20.44 -5.67
N ILE A 40 5.92 -20.02 -5.90
CA ILE A 40 5.26 -19.02 -5.04
C ILE A 40 5.15 -19.54 -3.61
N ASN A 41 4.71 -20.79 -3.43
CA ASN A 41 4.57 -21.38 -2.09
C ASN A 41 5.93 -21.43 -1.36
N GLU A 42 6.96 -21.95 -2.03
CA GLU A 42 8.32 -22.08 -1.48
C GLU A 42 8.92 -20.75 -1.00
N ILE A 43 8.73 -19.66 -1.74
CA ILE A 43 9.37 -18.37 -1.41
C ILE A 43 8.51 -17.48 -0.50
N VAL A 44 7.18 -17.64 -0.51
CA VAL A 44 6.26 -16.79 0.24
C VAL A 44 5.96 -17.36 1.63
N ALA A 45 5.86 -18.68 1.78
CA ALA A 45 5.54 -19.30 3.07
C ALA A 45 6.64 -19.00 4.13
N GLY A 46 6.23 -18.41 5.25
CA GLY A 46 7.12 -17.99 6.33
C GLY A 46 7.88 -16.69 6.07
N SER A 47 7.65 -16.02 4.95
CA SER A 47 8.37 -14.82 4.53
C SER A 47 7.65 -13.53 4.90
N THR A 48 8.40 -12.43 4.88
CA THR A 48 7.82 -11.08 4.88
C THR A 48 7.96 -10.47 3.49
N VAL A 49 6.83 -10.29 2.81
CA VAL A 49 6.74 -9.59 1.53
C VAL A 49 6.61 -8.10 1.77
N HIS A 50 7.47 -7.34 1.14
CA HIS A 50 7.58 -5.90 1.23
C HIS A 50 7.07 -5.29 -0.09
N ILE A 51 5.84 -4.80 -0.10
CA ILE A 51 5.22 -4.21 -1.30
C ILE A 51 5.67 -2.77 -1.46
N ASP A 52 6.25 -2.43 -2.60
CA ASP A 52 6.61 -1.05 -2.92
C ASP A 52 5.34 -0.25 -3.25
N THR A 53 5.12 0.85 -2.55
CA THR A 53 4.04 1.79 -2.88
C THR A 53 4.59 2.97 -3.69
N PRO A 54 3.77 3.62 -4.55
CA PRO A 54 4.18 4.82 -5.30
C PRO A 54 4.64 6.00 -4.41
N LEU A 55 4.40 5.91 -3.10
CA LEU A 55 4.81 6.89 -2.11
C LEU A 55 6.26 6.71 -1.63
N GLY A 56 6.98 5.71 -2.16
CA GLY A 56 8.34 5.36 -1.69
C GLY A 56 8.36 4.68 -0.32
N ILE A 57 7.18 4.25 0.16
CA ILE A 57 6.99 3.55 1.42
C ILE A 57 6.74 2.08 1.10
N THR A 58 7.39 1.21 1.83
CA THR A 58 7.26 -0.23 1.63
C THR A 58 6.31 -0.81 2.69
N LEU A 59 5.26 -1.51 2.23
CA LEU A 59 4.27 -2.13 3.09
C LEU A 59 4.71 -3.56 3.46
N PRO A 60 5.05 -3.84 4.74
CA PRO A 60 5.40 -5.19 5.17
C PRO A 60 4.15 -6.06 5.38
N MET A 61 4.17 -7.24 4.78
CA MET A 61 3.12 -8.24 4.86
C MET A 61 3.77 -9.58 5.18
N THR A 62 3.43 -10.16 6.33
CA THR A 62 3.93 -11.47 6.76
C THR A 62 2.98 -12.55 6.27
N PHE A 63 3.52 -13.53 5.55
CA PHE A 63 2.80 -14.70 5.05
C PHE A 63 3.26 -15.91 5.86
N GLU A 64 2.49 -16.28 6.88
CA GLU A 64 2.80 -17.41 7.75
C GLU A 64 2.60 -18.74 7.01
N ALA A 65 3.38 -19.77 7.36
CA ALA A 65 3.29 -21.08 6.70
C ALA A 65 1.92 -21.79 6.90
N ASP A 66 1.12 -21.36 7.89
CA ASP A 66 -0.23 -21.88 8.15
C ASP A 66 -1.33 -21.27 7.25
N GLY A 67 -0.94 -20.39 6.32
CA GLY A 67 -1.88 -19.68 5.45
C GLY A 67 -2.47 -18.41 6.08
N THR A 68 -1.95 -17.92 7.20
CA THR A 68 -2.31 -16.61 7.77
C THR A 68 -1.47 -15.52 7.13
N VAL A 69 -2.11 -14.41 6.75
CA VAL A 69 -1.39 -13.20 6.31
C VAL A 69 -1.64 -12.06 7.28
N ARG A 70 -0.61 -11.29 7.61
CA ARG A 70 -0.66 -10.12 8.51
C ARG A 70 0.00 -8.94 7.84
N GLY A 71 -0.61 -7.76 7.93
CA GLY A 71 -0.12 -6.55 7.28
C GLY A 71 -0.14 -5.38 8.26
N SER A 72 0.83 -4.48 8.10
CA SER A 72 0.89 -3.23 8.85
C SER A 72 1.10 -2.06 7.90
N ALA A 73 0.05 -1.29 7.65
CA ALA A 73 0.07 -0.05 6.88
C ALA A 73 0.81 1.06 7.65
N GLY A 74 0.89 0.94 8.97
CA GLY A 74 1.36 2.00 9.85
C GLY A 74 0.47 3.24 9.76
N LYS A 75 0.74 4.22 10.62
CA LYS A 75 -0.05 5.47 10.69
C LYS A 75 -0.06 6.29 9.41
N VAL A 76 0.92 6.07 8.55
CA VAL A 76 1.11 6.79 7.30
C VAL A 76 0.19 6.25 6.19
N LEU A 77 0.12 4.92 6.04
CA LEU A 77 -0.70 4.31 4.99
C LEU A 77 -2.11 3.94 5.50
N SER A 78 -2.37 3.98 6.81
CA SER A 78 -3.74 3.92 7.37
C SER A 78 -4.64 5.06 6.86
N PHE A 79 -4.05 6.11 6.30
CA PHE A 79 -4.75 7.14 5.56
C PHE A 79 -5.43 6.62 4.28
N TYR A 80 -4.84 5.63 3.62
CA TYR A 80 -5.34 5.02 2.38
C TYR A 80 -5.94 3.64 2.58
N MET A 81 -5.60 3.00 3.69
CA MET A 81 -6.07 1.66 4.04
C MET A 81 -7.09 1.74 5.17
N GLU A 82 -8.16 0.94 5.09
CA GLU A 82 -9.30 0.98 6.02
C GLU A 82 -8.93 0.72 7.50
N ALA A 83 -7.73 0.22 7.76
CA ALA A 83 -7.17 0.04 9.10
C ALA A 83 -5.63 0.17 9.07
N GLU A 84 -5.03 0.53 10.20
CA GLU A 84 -3.56 0.60 10.35
C GLU A 84 -2.88 -0.77 10.26
N SER A 85 -3.55 -1.81 10.75
CA SER A 85 -3.13 -3.19 10.59
C SER A 85 -4.32 -4.07 10.28
N ASP A 86 -4.05 -5.18 9.61
CA ASP A 86 -5.07 -6.18 9.30
C ASP A 86 -4.45 -7.58 9.25
N HIS A 87 -5.30 -8.59 9.25
CA HIS A 87 -4.92 -9.98 9.03
C HIS A 87 -5.97 -10.69 8.18
N GLY A 88 -5.58 -11.82 7.62
CA GLY A 88 -6.41 -12.56 6.70
C GLY A 88 -5.86 -13.95 6.42
N ARG A 89 -6.29 -14.50 5.29
CA ARG A 89 -5.79 -15.77 4.77
C ARG A 89 -5.09 -15.56 3.44
N TRP A 90 -4.05 -16.35 3.19
CA TRP A 90 -3.41 -16.45 1.89
C TRP A 90 -3.36 -17.90 1.44
N TRP A 91 -3.27 -18.08 0.12
CA TRP A 91 -3.12 -19.36 -0.54
C TRP A 91 -2.52 -19.15 -1.93
N VAL A 92 -2.18 -20.24 -2.60
CA VAL A 92 -1.70 -20.22 -3.98
C VAL A 92 -2.71 -20.97 -4.85
N ALA A 93 -3.13 -20.35 -5.94
CA ALA A 93 -4.02 -20.94 -6.94
C ALA A 93 -3.66 -20.38 -8.32
N ASP A 94 -3.71 -21.22 -9.35
CA ASP A 94 -3.51 -20.80 -10.75
C ASP A 94 -2.26 -19.94 -11.00
N ASN A 95 -1.12 -20.33 -10.42
CA ASN A 95 0.16 -19.59 -10.49
C ASN A 95 0.05 -18.15 -9.95
N LYS A 96 -0.87 -17.89 -9.02
CA LYS A 96 -1.07 -16.59 -8.36
C LYS A 96 -0.98 -16.73 -6.85
N LEU A 97 -0.42 -15.70 -6.23
CA LEU A 97 -0.50 -15.47 -4.78
C LEU A 97 -1.85 -14.84 -4.48
N CYS A 98 -2.74 -15.56 -3.83
CA CYS A 98 -4.05 -15.07 -3.45
C CYS A 98 -4.11 -14.72 -1.96
N GLN A 99 -4.84 -13.65 -1.64
CA GLN A 99 -5.03 -13.17 -0.29
C GLN A 99 -6.44 -12.63 -0.08
N LYS A 100 -6.98 -12.83 1.12
CA LYS A 100 -8.24 -12.27 1.58
C LYS A 100 -8.06 -11.69 2.98
N TRP A 101 -8.21 -10.38 3.07
CA TRP A 101 -8.07 -9.60 4.29
C TRP A 101 -9.41 -9.50 5.03
N ARG A 102 -9.40 -9.12 6.31
CA ARG A 102 -10.62 -8.99 7.12
C ARG A 102 -11.26 -7.61 7.04
N LYS A 103 -10.46 -6.58 6.77
CA LYS A 103 -10.89 -5.20 6.64
C LYS A 103 -10.41 -4.61 5.32
N TRP A 104 -9.15 -4.82 4.98
CA TRP A 104 -8.59 -4.26 3.76
C TRP A 104 -9.22 -4.86 2.51
N PHE A 105 -9.24 -4.06 1.44
CA PHE A 105 -9.67 -4.47 0.09
C PHE A 105 -11.07 -5.07 0.07
N GLU A 106 -12.03 -4.44 0.77
CA GLU A 106 -13.43 -4.86 0.84
C GLU A 106 -13.63 -6.29 1.35
N SER A 107 -12.62 -6.85 2.04
CA SER A 107 -12.58 -8.27 2.42
C SER A 107 -12.76 -9.26 1.26
N LYS A 108 -12.49 -8.85 0.03
CA LYS A 108 -12.59 -9.70 -1.16
C LYS A 108 -11.27 -10.44 -1.41
N PRO A 109 -11.32 -11.67 -1.96
CA PRO A 109 -10.12 -12.31 -2.51
C PRO A 109 -9.45 -11.42 -3.56
N ASN A 110 -8.13 -11.31 -3.48
CA ASN A 110 -7.30 -10.59 -4.42
C ASN A 110 -6.10 -11.47 -4.78
N CYS A 111 -5.88 -11.78 -6.06
CA CYS A 111 -4.77 -12.61 -6.50
C CYS A 111 -3.76 -11.84 -7.35
N LEU A 112 -2.48 -12.16 -7.18
CA LEU A 112 -1.34 -11.51 -7.82
C LEU A 112 -0.53 -12.52 -8.61
N SER A 113 -0.31 -12.25 -9.89
CA SER A 113 0.71 -12.92 -10.69
C SER A 113 2.07 -12.29 -10.38
N LEU A 114 3.09 -13.10 -10.10
CA LEU A 114 4.43 -12.65 -9.74
C LEU A 114 5.42 -12.96 -10.85
N GLN A 115 6.36 -12.06 -11.09
CA GLN A 115 7.42 -12.21 -12.09
C GLN A 115 8.73 -11.72 -11.49
N ARG A 116 9.81 -12.51 -11.59
CA ARG A 116 11.11 -12.06 -11.08
C ARG A 116 11.71 -11.00 -11.98
N GLU A 117 12.15 -9.90 -11.39
CA GLU A 117 12.81 -8.78 -12.05
C GLU A 117 14.05 -8.38 -11.24
N GLY A 118 15.20 -8.96 -11.60
CA GLY A 118 16.44 -8.80 -10.85
C GLY A 118 16.30 -9.29 -9.40
N ALA A 119 16.51 -8.38 -8.45
CA ALA A 119 16.40 -8.64 -7.01
C ALA A 119 14.96 -8.49 -6.45
N LYS A 120 14.04 -7.98 -7.27
CA LYS A 120 12.64 -7.75 -6.89
C LYS A 120 11.70 -8.66 -7.68
N TYR A 121 10.42 -8.56 -7.36
CA TYR A 121 9.34 -9.21 -8.05
C TYR A 121 8.35 -8.15 -8.55
N ALA A 122 8.13 -8.10 -9.86
CA ALA A 122 6.99 -7.40 -10.41
C ALA A 122 5.72 -8.21 -10.11
N TRP A 123 4.62 -7.52 -9.83
CA TRP A 123 3.33 -8.14 -9.61
C TRP A 123 2.23 -7.47 -10.42
N VAL A 124 1.26 -8.27 -10.86
CA VAL A 124 0.04 -7.83 -11.53
C VAL A 124 -1.14 -8.45 -10.79
N ARG A 125 -2.05 -7.62 -10.29
CA ARG A 125 -3.29 -8.06 -9.65
C ARG A 125 -4.40 -8.23 -10.68
N ASP A 126 -5.40 -9.05 -10.37
CA ASP A 126 -6.49 -9.39 -11.30
C ASP A 126 -7.28 -8.18 -11.85
N ASP A 127 -7.29 -7.03 -11.16
CA ASP A 127 -7.90 -5.80 -11.64
C ASP A 127 -6.95 -4.93 -12.49
N GLY A 128 -5.80 -5.47 -12.89
CA GLY A 128 -4.81 -4.81 -13.72
C GLY A 128 -3.85 -3.87 -12.97
N LYS A 129 -4.02 -3.65 -11.65
CA LYS A 129 -3.03 -2.87 -10.91
C LYS A 129 -1.71 -3.62 -10.82
N THR A 130 -0.61 -2.88 -10.92
CA THR A 130 0.74 -3.43 -10.92
C THR A 130 1.61 -2.76 -9.86
N GLY A 131 2.75 -3.39 -9.57
CA GLY A 131 3.79 -2.82 -8.72
C GLY A 131 4.96 -3.76 -8.57
N THR A 132 5.83 -3.45 -7.61
CA THR A 132 6.99 -4.28 -7.27
C THR A 132 6.96 -4.70 -5.80
N ALA A 133 7.68 -5.77 -5.49
CA ALA A 133 7.81 -6.29 -4.15
C ALA A 133 9.20 -6.90 -3.93
N SER A 134 9.66 -6.87 -2.68
CA SER A 134 10.80 -7.65 -2.22
C SER A 134 10.31 -8.74 -1.28
N ILE A 135 10.81 -9.96 -1.43
CA ILE A 135 10.47 -11.07 -0.54
C ILE A 135 11.66 -11.29 0.38
N ILE A 136 11.47 -11.00 1.67
CA ILE A 136 12.47 -11.24 2.71
C ILE A 136 12.11 -12.57 3.37
N THR A 137 12.80 -13.63 2.97
CA THR A 137 12.72 -14.92 3.64
C THR A 137 13.21 -14.77 5.07
N ARG A 138 12.38 -15.13 6.05
CA ARG A 138 12.88 -15.25 7.42
C ARG A 138 13.80 -16.47 7.45
N PRO A 139 15.03 -16.36 8.01
CA PRO A 139 15.77 -17.55 8.35
C PRO A 139 14.91 -18.33 9.36
N THR A 140 14.58 -19.58 9.04
CA THR A 140 13.87 -20.47 9.95
C THR A 140 14.62 -20.50 11.29
N PRO A 141 13.95 -20.37 12.45
CA PRO A 141 14.61 -20.41 13.76
C PRO A 141 15.49 -21.66 13.97
N SER A 142 15.26 -22.71 13.18
CA SER A 142 16.09 -23.92 13.14
C SER A 142 17.56 -23.69 12.77
N ILE A 143 17.92 -22.60 12.07
CA ILE A 143 19.33 -22.29 11.77
C ILE A 143 19.95 -21.36 12.83
N MET A 144 19.16 -20.52 13.51
CA MET A 144 19.66 -19.66 14.58
C MET A 144 19.88 -20.41 15.90
N ALA A 145 19.19 -21.53 16.12
CA ALA A 145 19.47 -22.43 17.24
C ALA A 145 20.84 -23.14 17.14
N ASN A 146 21.54 -23.04 16.01
CA ASN A 146 22.84 -23.70 15.78
C ASN A 146 24.05 -22.75 15.70
N ILE A 147 23.88 -21.45 15.99
CA ILE A 147 24.99 -20.47 16.03
C ILE A 147 25.20 -19.89 17.45
N GLU A 148 24.21 -19.97 18.34
CA GLU A 148 24.38 -19.59 19.75
C GLU A 148 24.51 -20.83 20.65
N GLN A 149 25.37 -21.80 20.29
CA GLN A 149 25.91 -22.71 21.29
C GLN A 149 27.06 -22.00 21.99
N LYS A 150 26.76 -21.40 23.16
CA LYS A 150 27.74 -21.25 24.24
C LYS A 150 28.51 -22.58 24.33
N PRO A 151 29.85 -22.60 24.32
CA PRO A 151 30.59 -23.86 24.38
C PRO A 151 30.21 -24.55 25.69
N GLU A 152 29.41 -25.60 25.57
CA GLU A 152 29.08 -26.49 26.66
C GLU A 152 30.38 -27.25 27.00
N PRO A 153 30.77 -27.36 28.28
CA PRO A 153 31.91 -28.17 28.65
C PRO A 153 31.68 -29.61 28.18
N MET A 154 32.71 -30.21 27.58
CA MET A 154 32.68 -31.59 27.07
C MET A 154 31.93 -32.54 28.03
N PRO A 155 30.95 -33.33 27.55
CA PRO A 155 30.38 -34.38 28.37
C PRO A 155 31.45 -35.46 28.59
N ARG A 156 31.73 -35.78 29.86
CA ARG A 156 32.52 -36.97 30.19
C ARG A 156 31.81 -38.21 29.65
N LEU A 157 32.57 -39.04 28.94
CA LEU A 157 32.15 -40.31 28.40
C LEU A 157 31.82 -41.29 29.55
N ASN A 158 30.54 -41.51 29.86
CA ASN A 158 30.11 -42.62 30.70
C ASN A 158 29.06 -43.48 29.97
N SER A 159 29.56 -44.61 29.45
CA SER A 159 29.03 -45.98 29.56
C SER A 159 27.55 -46.28 29.30
N LEU A 160 27.33 -47.00 28.18
CA LEU A 160 26.56 -48.25 28.01
C LEU A 160 25.14 -48.36 28.59
N GLY A 161 24.16 -48.58 27.68
CA GLY A 161 23.14 -49.61 27.88
C GLY A 161 21.72 -49.28 27.42
N GLY A 162 21.18 -50.07 26.48
CA GLY A 162 19.76 -50.46 26.48
C GLY A 162 18.94 -50.07 25.24
N PRO A 163 18.15 -50.98 24.63
CA PRO A 163 17.62 -50.83 23.27
C PRO A 163 16.21 -50.23 23.17
N VAL A 164 15.98 -49.55 22.04
CA VAL A 164 14.79 -49.50 21.16
C VAL A 164 13.44 -49.84 21.80
N ILE A 165 12.46 -48.92 21.70
CA ILE A 165 11.05 -49.24 21.39
C ILE A 165 10.42 -48.05 20.65
N SER A 166 9.91 -48.37 19.45
CA SER A 166 9.07 -47.54 18.59
C SER A 166 7.65 -47.42 19.16
N THR A 167 7.01 -46.26 19.08
CA THR A 167 5.54 -46.17 19.01
C THR A 167 5.08 -45.02 18.11
N PRO A 168 4.04 -45.22 17.28
CA PRO A 168 3.57 -44.23 16.32
C PRO A 168 2.49 -43.28 16.89
N SER A 169 2.39 -42.16 16.18
CA SER A 169 1.42 -41.06 16.24
C SER A 169 -0.06 -41.50 16.36
N PRO A 170 -0.91 -40.77 17.12
CA PRO A 170 -2.35 -40.85 16.97
C PRO A 170 -2.89 -39.81 15.97
N THR A 171 -3.54 -40.34 14.94
CA THR A 171 -4.49 -39.72 14.01
C THR A 171 -5.52 -38.83 14.70
N PRO A 172 -5.85 -37.63 14.18
CA PRO A 172 -7.08 -36.94 14.56
C PRO A 172 -8.28 -37.46 13.74
N ALA A 173 -9.34 -37.86 14.44
CA ALA A 173 -10.64 -38.22 13.90
C ALA A 173 -11.39 -37.00 13.29
N PRO A 174 -12.35 -37.21 12.37
CA PRO A 174 -13.04 -36.12 11.68
C PRO A 174 -14.16 -35.53 12.56
N ILE A 175 -14.19 -34.21 12.70
CA ILE A 175 -15.35 -33.52 13.27
C ILE A 175 -16.28 -33.10 12.14
N ALA A 176 -17.54 -33.50 12.30
CA ALA A 176 -18.63 -33.40 11.35
C ALA A 176 -18.99 -31.97 10.94
N SER A 177 -19.45 -31.87 9.69
CA SER A 177 -20.12 -30.71 9.11
C SER A 177 -21.39 -30.36 9.87
N ILE A 178 -21.53 -29.10 10.29
CA ILE A 178 -22.82 -28.50 10.64
C ILE A 178 -23.12 -27.44 9.59
N ALA A 179 -24.09 -27.76 8.74
CA ALA A 179 -24.72 -26.84 7.80
C ALA A 179 -25.60 -25.86 8.58
N VAL A 180 -25.23 -24.58 8.60
CA VAL A 180 -26.10 -23.51 9.10
C VAL A 180 -26.76 -22.82 7.91
N LYS A 181 -28.06 -23.04 7.79
CA LYS A 181 -28.99 -22.44 6.83
C LYS A 181 -29.13 -20.93 7.11
N PRO A 182 -29.03 -20.04 6.11
CA PRO A 182 -29.22 -18.60 6.34
C PRO A 182 -30.72 -18.27 6.49
N ALA A 183 -31.08 -17.67 7.62
CA ALA A 183 -32.40 -17.05 7.85
C ALA A 183 -32.32 -15.53 7.57
N PRO A 184 -33.42 -14.90 7.11
CA PRO A 184 -33.38 -13.58 6.49
C PRO A 184 -33.24 -12.43 7.49
N ILE A 185 -32.65 -11.35 6.97
CA ILE A 185 -32.42 -10.05 7.58
C ILE A 185 -33.76 -9.38 7.91
N VAL A 186 -33.94 -8.98 9.18
CA VAL A 186 -35.01 -8.05 9.59
C VAL A 186 -34.38 -6.71 9.94
N VAL A 187 -34.54 -5.75 9.04
CA VAL A 187 -34.17 -4.33 9.24
C VAL A 187 -35.27 -3.68 10.08
N GLN A 188 -34.99 -3.34 11.33
CA GLN A 188 -35.85 -2.44 12.09
C GLN A 188 -35.40 -0.99 11.89
N GLN A 189 -36.19 -0.24 11.12
CA GLN A 189 -36.07 1.21 10.98
C GLN A 189 -36.76 1.87 12.17
N LYS A 190 -36.04 2.74 12.90
CA LYS A 190 -36.62 3.54 13.98
C LYS A 190 -37.19 4.85 13.41
N PRO A 191 -38.34 5.37 13.89
CA PRO A 191 -39.11 6.39 13.19
C PRO A 191 -38.48 7.79 13.27
N VAL A 192 -38.68 8.53 12.17
CA VAL A 192 -38.47 9.97 12.04
C VAL A 192 -39.47 10.71 12.92
N ALA A 193 -38.98 11.52 13.86
CA ALA A 193 -39.79 12.51 14.57
C ALA A 193 -39.72 13.85 13.81
N LYS A 194 -40.90 14.30 13.38
CA LYS A 194 -41.20 15.58 12.75
C LYS A 194 -41.68 16.53 13.85
N VAL A 195 -40.97 17.63 14.10
CA VAL A 195 -41.47 18.79 14.88
C VAL A 195 -40.91 20.04 14.18
N LEU A 196 -41.69 20.65 13.28
CA LEU A 196 -42.57 21.80 13.52
C LEU A 196 -41.82 23.10 13.87
N THR A 197 -41.91 23.99 12.88
CA THR A 197 -41.58 25.41 12.77
C THR A 197 -42.00 26.28 13.96
N SER A 198 -41.15 27.26 14.28
CA SER A 198 -41.55 28.54 14.86
C SER A 198 -40.66 29.67 14.30
N HIS A 199 -41.29 30.62 13.60
CA HIS A 199 -40.78 31.98 13.34
C HIS A 199 -41.03 32.80 14.63
N VAL A 200 -40.35 33.90 15.00
CA VAL A 200 -40.17 35.22 14.38
C VAL A 200 -39.14 36.01 15.29
N PRO A 201 -38.98 37.36 15.20
CA PRO A 201 -37.91 38.14 14.59
C PRO A 201 -36.83 38.66 15.59
N GLY A 202 -35.76 39.24 15.03
CA GLY A 202 -34.63 39.77 15.80
C GLY A 202 -34.92 41.00 16.65
N ILE A 203 -33.99 41.31 17.56
CA ILE A 203 -33.67 42.64 18.11
C ILE A 203 -32.31 42.55 18.85
N THR A 204 -31.44 43.50 18.49
CA THR A 204 -30.26 44.05 19.20
C THR A 204 -29.05 43.18 19.51
N ALA A 205 -27.98 43.48 18.76
CA ALA A 205 -26.60 43.35 19.20
C ALA A 205 -26.30 44.22 20.44
N PRO A 206 -25.57 43.71 21.45
CA PRO A 206 -24.95 44.55 22.45
C PRO A 206 -23.55 45.00 21.98
N THR A 207 -23.34 46.31 22.02
CA THR A 207 -22.06 47.03 21.97
C THR A 207 -21.04 46.46 22.98
N PRO A 208 -19.72 46.46 22.68
CA PRO A 208 -18.73 45.69 23.42
C PRO A 208 -18.48 46.25 24.83
N ALA A 209 -18.84 45.48 25.85
CA ALA A 209 -18.34 45.69 27.20
C ALA A 209 -16.85 45.34 27.23
N LYS A 210 -16.02 46.34 27.57
CA LYS A 210 -14.59 46.24 27.81
C LYS A 210 -14.32 45.27 28.96
N ALA A 211 -14.13 43.99 28.64
CA ALA A 211 -13.72 42.97 29.59
C ALA A 211 -12.29 43.28 30.09
N PRO A 212 -11.99 43.04 31.38
CA PRO A 212 -10.63 43.17 31.89
C PRO A 212 -9.72 42.19 31.15
N ILE A 213 -8.58 42.70 30.68
CA ILE A 213 -7.51 41.94 30.02
C ILE A 213 -7.00 40.93 31.05
N THR A 214 -7.60 39.75 31.02
CA THR A 214 -7.08 38.59 31.72
C THR A 214 -5.93 38.13 30.84
N VAL A 215 -4.70 38.26 31.34
CA VAL A 215 -3.51 37.70 30.70
C VAL A 215 -3.79 36.22 30.52
N VAL A 216 -4.20 35.83 29.32
CA VAL A 216 -4.27 34.43 28.92
C VAL A 216 -2.83 33.98 28.89
N THR A 217 -2.40 33.38 29.99
CA THR A 217 -1.23 32.51 29.99
C THR A 217 -1.50 31.51 28.87
N GLU A 218 -0.75 31.63 27.78
CA GLU A 218 -0.78 30.71 26.66
C GLU A 218 -0.42 29.34 27.22
N VAL A 219 -1.45 28.57 27.59
CA VAL A 219 -1.29 27.14 27.87
C VAL A 219 -0.71 26.58 26.59
N PRO A 220 0.50 25.99 26.59
CA PRO A 220 1.01 25.36 25.39
C PRO A 220 0.03 24.24 25.04
N SER A 221 -0.80 24.51 24.03
CA SER A 221 -1.61 23.51 23.37
C SER A 221 -0.70 22.33 23.08
N PRO A 222 -1.09 21.08 23.35
CA PRO A 222 -0.24 19.93 23.09
C PRO A 222 0.17 20.00 21.63
N SER A 223 1.44 20.33 21.39
CA SER A 223 2.03 20.39 20.06
C SER A 223 1.95 18.97 19.54
N MET A 224 0.94 18.69 18.71
CA MET A 224 0.87 17.47 17.93
C MET A 224 2.25 17.23 17.30
N PRO A 225 2.75 15.99 17.29
CA PRO A 225 4.11 15.71 16.86
C PRO A 225 4.35 16.30 15.47
N ARG A 226 5.21 17.32 15.42
CA ARG A 226 5.76 17.88 14.18
C ARG A 226 6.53 16.76 13.48
N GLY A 227 6.09 16.36 12.30
CA GLY A 227 6.87 15.38 11.54
C GLY A 227 6.30 14.96 10.20
N ILE A 228 5.01 15.15 9.96
CA ILE A 228 4.40 14.73 8.71
C ILE A 228 4.08 15.96 7.85
N ILE A 229 5.04 16.28 6.99
CA ILE A 229 4.88 17.30 5.95
C ILE A 229 4.22 16.62 4.75
N TYR A 230 3.35 17.35 4.05
CA TYR A 230 2.66 16.90 2.86
C TYR A 230 3.04 17.75 1.65
N ARG A 231 2.84 17.18 0.47
CA ARG A 231 2.87 17.86 -0.82
C ARG A 231 1.56 17.64 -1.59
N VAL A 232 1.31 18.53 -2.53
CA VAL A 232 0.17 18.43 -3.46
C VAL A 232 0.51 17.44 -4.57
N VAL A 233 -0.41 16.51 -4.84
CA VAL A 233 -0.35 15.55 -5.95
C VAL A 233 -1.68 15.54 -6.71
N ASN A 234 -1.71 14.95 -7.90
CA ASN A 234 -2.92 14.77 -8.70
C ASN A 234 -3.65 16.09 -9.07
N VAL A 235 -2.91 17.21 -9.12
CA VAL A 235 -3.36 18.51 -9.63
C VAL A 235 -2.56 18.82 -10.89
N ALA A 236 -3.23 19.21 -11.97
CA ALA A 236 -2.58 19.53 -13.24
C ALA A 236 -1.65 20.75 -13.10
N ALA A 237 -0.62 20.84 -13.96
CA ALA A 237 0.38 21.90 -13.88
C ALA A 237 -0.19 23.32 -14.06
N ASN A 238 -1.35 23.44 -14.69
CA ASN A 238 -2.09 24.68 -14.90
C ASN A 238 -3.26 24.88 -13.91
N ASP A 239 -3.30 24.10 -12.83
CA ASP A 239 -4.39 24.11 -11.86
C ASP A 239 -3.86 24.25 -10.41
N THR A 240 -4.78 24.46 -9.47
CA THR A 240 -4.49 24.64 -8.05
C THR A 240 -5.43 23.81 -7.17
N LEU A 241 -4.92 23.39 -6.02
CA LEU A 241 -5.72 22.75 -4.98
C LEU A 241 -6.45 23.80 -4.13
N ASN A 242 -7.77 23.68 -4.04
CA ASN A 242 -8.59 24.54 -3.20
C ASN A 242 -8.46 24.17 -1.72
N LEU A 243 -8.09 25.14 -0.88
CA LEU A 243 -8.19 25.09 0.58
C LEU A 243 -9.54 25.70 0.99
N ARG A 244 -10.48 24.89 1.49
CA ARG A 244 -11.87 25.29 1.75
C ARG A 244 -12.15 25.60 3.21
N SER A 245 -13.21 26.37 3.49
CA SER A 245 -13.58 26.75 4.86
C SER A 245 -14.23 25.62 5.66
N ALA A 246 -14.77 24.60 4.99
CA ALA A 246 -15.42 23.44 5.61
C ALA A 246 -15.17 22.15 4.78
N PRO A 247 -15.32 20.96 5.38
CA PRO A 247 -15.02 19.66 4.74
C PRO A 247 -16.08 19.21 3.73
N ASN A 248 -16.34 20.02 2.71
CA ASN A 248 -17.25 19.68 1.61
C ASN A 248 -16.91 20.49 0.34
N THR A 249 -17.44 20.05 -0.81
CA THR A 249 -17.13 20.63 -2.12
C THR A 249 -17.79 21.98 -2.38
N THR A 250 -18.83 22.36 -1.61
CA THR A 250 -19.59 23.60 -1.80
C THR A 250 -19.13 24.73 -0.87
N ALA A 251 -18.26 24.43 0.10
CA ALA A 251 -17.71 25.41 1.02
C ALA A 251 -16.84 26.46 0.31
N ALA A 252 -16.82 27.68 0.83
CA ALA A 252 -16.02 28.77 0.29
C ALA A 252 -14.52 28.42 0.24
N VAL A 253 -13.83 28.89 -0.79
CA VAL A 253 -12.38 28.71 -0.92
C VAL A 253 -11.65 29.81 -0.14
N VAL A 254 -10.83 29.40 0.82
CA VAL A 254 -10.01 30.25 1.69
C VAL A 254 -8.69 30.61 1.01
N SER A 255 -8.10 29.66 0.27
CA SER A 255 -6.90 29.88 -0.53
C SER A 255 -6.72 28.83 -1.61
N PHE A 256 -5.78 29.11 -2.51
CA PHE A 256 -5.34 28.20 -3.56
C PHE A 256 -3.92 27.74 -3.25
N VAL A 257 -3.67 26.45 -3.33
CA VAL A 257 -2.36 25.85 -3.14
C VAL A 257 -1.84 25.39 -4.50
N PRO A 258 -0.65 25.82 -4.95
CA PRO A 258 -0.11 25.43 -6.24
C PRO A 258 0.00 23.91 -6.41
N HIS A 259 -0.11 23.43 -7.65
CA HIS A 259 0.28 22.06 -7.98
C HIS A 259 1.70 21.78 -7.49
N GLN A 260 1.97 20.57 -7.00
CA GLN A 260 3.25 20.15 -6.45
C GLN A 260 3.79 21.00 -5.26
N ALA A 261 2.99 21.91 -4.68
CA ALA A 261 3.39 22.63 -3.49
C ALA A 261 3.77 21.66 -2.38
N ARG A 262 4.84 21.96 -1.65
CA ARG A 262 5.39 21.17 -0.54
C ARG A 262 5.22 21.95 0.76
N GLY A 263 5.43 21.32 1.90
CA GLY A 263 5.38 22.03 3.18
C GLY A 263 3.97 22.18 3.77
N LEU A 264 2.98 21.41 3.29
CA LEU A 264 1.66 21.41 3.88
C LEU A 264 1.70 20.68 5.23
N VAL A 265 1.11 21.26 6.25
CA VAL A 265 1.10 20.68 7.61
C VAL A 265 -0.34 20.36 8.01
N MET A 266 -0.58 19.16 8.52
CA MET A 266 -1.88 18.79 9.05
C MET A 266 -2.09 19.45 10.42
N VAL A 267 -3.21 20.14 10.61
CA VAL A 267 -3.48 20.94 11.82
C VAL A 267 -4.62 20.40 12.68
N GLY A 268 -5.14 19.22 12.36
CA GLY A 268 -6.19 18.55 13.12
C GLY A 268 -6.59 17.22 12.48
N GLU A 269 -7.65 16.62 13.02
CA GLU A 269 -8.19 15.36 12.53
C GLU A 269 -8.99 15.53 11.23
N CYS A 270 -8.86 14.57 10.32
CA CYS A 270 -9.65 14.55 9.11
C CYS A 270 -11.13 14.22 9.41
N THR A 271 -12.05 14.85 8.67
CA THR A 271 -13.48 14.52 8.68
C THR A 271 -13.81 13.79 7.38
N GLY A 272 -13.93 12.47 7.45
CA GLY A 272 -14.07 11.62 6.26
C GLY A 272 -12.87 11.76 5.32
N VAL A 273 -13.12 12.20 4.09
CA VAL A 273 -12.09 12.41 3.05
C VAL A 273 -11.49 13.83 3.06
N TRP A 274 -11.91 14.69 3.97
CA TRP A 274 -11.43 16.07 4.07
C TRP A 274 -10.47 16.21 5.24
N CYS A 275 -9.31 16.80 4.97
CA CYS A 275 -8.26 16.96 5.98
C CYS A 275 -7.94 18.44 6.20
N PRO A 276 -7.82 18.88 7.46
CA PRO A 276 -7.47 20.25 7.79
C PRO A 276 -5.96 20.44 7.61
N MET A 277 -5.59 21.29 6.66
CA MET A 277 -4.22 21.58 6.28
C MET A 277 -3.90 23.06 6.47
N SER A 278 -2.64 23.34 6.78
CA SER A 278 -2.05 24.67 6.80
C SER A 278 -0.94 24.77 5.76
N HIS A 279 -0.95 25.87 4.99
CA HIS A 279 0.05 26.19 3.99
C HIS A 279 0.14 27.70 3.82
N GLY A 280 1.36 28.26 3.87
CA GLY A 280 1.58 29.70 3.73
C GLY A 280 0.82 30.56 4.75
N GLY A 281 0.65 30.06 5.99
CA GLY A 281 -0.05 30.77 7.06
C GLY A 281 -1.58 30.77 6.96
N LYS A 282 -2.17 30.11 5.95
CA LYS A 282 -3.61 29.92 5.82
C LYS A 282 -3.98 28.47 6.15
N SER A 283 -5.09 28.28 6.84
CA SER A 283 -5.60 26.96 7.21
C SER A 283 -7.01 26.74 6.66
N GLY A 284 -7.31 25.51 6.28
CA GLY A 284 -8.63 25.08 5.81
C GLY A 284 -8.64 23.61 5.44
N TRP A 285 -9.64 23.17 4.70
CA TRP A 285 -9.90 21.78 4.38
C TRP A 285 -9.57 21.48 2.92
N VAL A 286 -8.81 20.42 2.68
CA VAL A 286 -8.55 19.88 1.34
C VAL A 286 -9.01 18.43 1.25
N HIS A 287 -9.33 17.99 0.04
CA HIS A 287 -9.67 16.59 -0.21
C HIS A 287 -8.40 15.72 -0.22
N ARG A 288 -8.44 14.59 0.48
CA ARG A 288 -7.25 13.76 0.73
C ARG A 288 -6.53 13.22 -0.51
N THR A 289 -7.25 12.99 -1.61
CA THR A 289 -6.68 12.46 -2.86
C THR A 289 -5.59 13.37 -3.47
N TYR A 290 -5.55 14.64 -3.07
CA TYR A 290 -4.56 15.61 -3.54
C TYR A 290 -3.37 15.79 -2.60
N LEU A 291 -3.30 15.01 -1.52
CA LEU A 291 -2.22 15.06 -0.54
C LEU A 291 -1.34 13.82 -0.69
N ALA A 292 -0.02 14.00 -0.70
CA ALA A 292 0.93 12.92 -0.48
C ALA A 292 1.89 13.31 0.63
N LEU A 293 2.45 12.34 1.35
CA LEU A 293 3.52 12.65 2.28
C LEU A 293 4.72 13.21 1.54
N GLU A 294 5.32 14.24 2.11
CA GLU A 294 6.63 14.72 1.74
C GLU A 294 7.65 13.77 2.38
N PRO A 295 8.38 12.95 1.60
CA PRO A 295 9.45 12.15 2.17
C PRO A 295 10.51 13.11 2.74
N MET A 296 10.77 12.99 4.04
CA MET A 296 11.99 13.52 4.62
C MET A 296 13.12 12.71 4.01
N ILE A 297 13.66 13.15 2.87
CA ILE A 297 14.88 12.56 2.34
C ILE A 297 15.92 12.87 3.42
N ALA A 298 16.29 11.86 4.20
CA ALA A 298 17.45 11.95 5.05
C ALA A 298 18.60 12.36 4.14
N SER A 299 19.05 13.60 4.28
CA SER A 299 20.19 14.12 3.54
C SER A 299 21.33 13.15 3.81
N SER A 300 21.69 12.34 2.82
CA SER A 300 22.98 11.67 2.82
C SER A 300 24.00 12.79 2.76
N ALA A 301 24.54 13.15 3.93
CA ALA A 301 25.72 13.97 4.01
C ALA A 301 26.79 13.32 3.13
N ARG A 302 27.32 14.13 2.23
CA ARG A 302 28.30 13.74 1.22
C ARG A 302 29.70 13.68 1.83
#